data_AF-A0A945EBT0-F1
#
_entry.id   AF-A0A945EBT0-F1
#
_cell.length_a   1.000
_cell.length_b   1.000
_cell.length_c   1.000
_cell.angle_alpha   90.00
_cell.angle_beta   90.00
_cell.angle_gamma   90.00
#
_symmetry.space_group_name_H-M   'P 1'
#
loop_
_entity.id
_entity.type
_entity.pdbx_description
1 polymer ?
#
loop_
_entity_poly.entity_id
_entity_poly.type
_entity_poly.pdbx_seq_one_letter_code
_entity_poly.pdbx_strand_id
1 'polypeptide(L)'
;GLVREVLNKVQMSANEKGIPLVTQMVVPDTNNTFWSNLLGKGYPAPTKGFRWCTERMKIKPVTAFIQETVSKHGEVIVALGSRKEESSARSASIDKHSIKGSVLARHSSLSNAFTYMPIENWTADDVWQYLLSAPTPWGGDNDQLFEMYKGSNQGECPLVVDTKSQSCGNSRFGCWTCTVVSKDRALHGLIESGEEWMRPLLAFRDEMYFSSQPENKAKYRNVKRRSGKIDVQTRFEPGVGRTNELDYDDEGNVKYVPGPYWLKVRKGWLEKLLKIEKNIRDEGRSIELITRDELRAIRQEWINDPNEPDAEDSLPKIYSKIYPEDDITWKKNDLGFFGSDGIEAISRVAHSNNISSDLLQKVINLEIEVSGLGNRRGITNKLESILKQDWGSMEEALDRRIQANNDVLEFKEKRDKFQSMLEEYGS
;
A
#
# COMPACT_ATOMS: atom_id res chain seq x y z
N GLY A 1 -15.58 16.18 7.74
CA GLY A 1 -14.45 15.86 6.85
C GLY A 1 -14.88 16.08 5.42
N LEU A 2 -14.20 16.99 4.71
CA LEU A 2 -14.72 17.71 3.52
C LEU A 2 -15.41 16.81 2.48
N VAL A 3 -14.78 15.70 2.06
CA VAL A 3 -15.36 14.81 1.03
C VAL A 3 -16.72 14.22 1.44
N ARG A 4 -16.89 13.79 2.70
CA ARG A 4 -18.20 13.27 3.18
C ARG A 4 -19.27 14.37 3.19
N GLU A 5 -18.87 15.59 3.55
CA GLU A 5 -19.78 16.73 3.61
C GLU A 5 -20.23 17.17 2.21
N VAL A 6 -19.30 17.27 1.25
CA VAL A 6 -19.62 17.60 -0.16
C VAL A 6 -20.49 16.51 -0.78
N LEU A 7 -20.21 15.21 -0.56
CA LEU A 7 -21.08 14.14 -1.04
C LEU A 7 -22.49 14.24 -0.45
N ASN A 8 -22.63 14.53 0.85
CA ASN A 8 -23.94 14.74 1.48
C ASN A 8 -24.68 15.95 0.88
N LYS A 9 -24.00 17.09 0.67
CA LYS A 9 -24.57 18.29 0.00
C LYS A 9 -25.04 17.98 -1.42
N VAL A 10 -24.24 17.24 -2.19
CA VAL A 10 -24.59 16.78 -3.54
C VAL A 10 -25.82 15.86 -3.52
N GLN A 11 -25.90 14.90 -2.59
CA GLN A 11 -27.06 14.01 -2.46
C GLN A 11 -28.33 14.75 -2.07
N MET A 12 -28.24 15.68 -1.10
CA MET A 12 -29.39 16.50 -0.67
C MET A 12 -29.91 17.34 -1.83
N SER A 13 -29.02 18.07 -2.53
CA SER A 13 -29.45 18.92 -3.64
C SER A 13 -29.97 18.13 -4.85
N ALA A 14 -29.45 16.92 -5.10
CA ALA A 14 -30.01 16.01 -6.10
C ALA A 14 -31.44 15.61 -5.75
N ASN A 15 -31.71 15.23 -4.49
CA ASN A 15 -33.04 14.87 -4.01
C ASN A 15 -34.01 16.05 -4.10
N GLU A 16 -33.61 17.24 -3.63
CA GLU A 16 -34.42 18.47 -3.68
C GLU A 16 -34.81 18.87 -5.11
N LYS A 17 -33.91 18.64 -6.07
CA LYS A 17 -34.12 18.98 -7.50
C LYS A 17 -34.74 17.87 -8.32
N GLY A 18 -35.05 16.70 -7.73
CA GLY A 18 -35.55 15.53 -8.44
C GLY A 18 -34.57 14.96 -9.47
N ILE A 19 -33.27 15.20 -9.31
CA ILE A 19 -32.22 14.68 -10.19
C ILE A 19 -31.91 13.23 -9.78
N PRO A 20 -31.91 12.25 -10.71
CA PRO A 20 -31.62 10.84 -10.41
C PRO A 20 -30.12 10.61 -10.22
N LEU A 21 -29.52 11.27 -9.23
CA LEU A 21 -28.11 11.19 -8.87
C LEU A 21 -27.97 10.62 -7.45
N VAL A 22 -27.11 9.61 -7.32
CA VAL A 22 -26.80 8.96 -6.04
C VAL A 22 -25.31 9.07 -5.78
N THR A 23 -24.93 9.52 -4.59
CA THR A 23 -23.53 9.57 -4.14
C THR A 23 -23.17 8.30 -3.40
N GLN A 24 -22.18 7.55 -3.91
CA GLN A 24 -21.66 6.36 -3.25
C GLN A 24 -20.21 6.58 -2.83
N MET A 25 -19.90 6.40 -1.54
CA MET A 25 -18.53 6.35 -1.07
C MET A 25 -17.97 4.94 -1.26
N VAL A 26 -17.00 4.80 -2.16
CA VAL A 26 -16.34 3.51 -2.42
C VAL A 26 -15.08 3.41 -1.57
N VAL A 27 -14.96 2.33 -0.79
CA VAL A 27 -13.83 2.07 0.13
C VAL A 27 -13.18 0.72 -0.21
N PRO A 28 -11.86 0.56 0.00
CA PRO A 28 -11.19 -0.73 -0.17
C PRO A 28 -11.56 -1.70 0.96
N ASP A 29 -11.44 -3.00 0.72
CA ASP A 29 -11.57 -4.02 1.77
C ASP A 29 -10.61 -3.73 2.94
N THR A 30 -10.99 -4.10 4.16
CA THR A 30 -10.16 -3.91 5.36
C THR A 30 -8.74 -4.44 5.20
N ASN A 31 -8.56 -5.61 4.58
CA ASN A 31 -7.24 -6.21 4.32
C ASN A 31 -6.43 -5.50 3.22
N ASN A 32 -7.06 -4.58 2.48
CA ASN A 32 -6.48 -3.78 1.41
C ASN A 32 -6.24 -2.30 1.82
N THR A 33 -6.64 -1.88 3.01
CA THR A 33 -6.43 -0.49 3.49
C THR A 33 -4.95 -0.12 3.69
N PHE A 34 -4.69 1.17 3.90
CA PHE A 34 -3.34 1.68 4.12
C PHE A 34 -2.72 1.09 5.39
N TRP A 35 -3.44 1.10 6.51
CA TRP A 35 -2.91 0.60 7.79
C TRP A 35 -2.80 -0.92 7.84
N SER A 36 -3.75 -1.68 7.29
CA SER A 36 -3.65 -3.14 7.23
C SER A 36 -2.45 -3.63 6.40
N ASN A 37 -2.04 -2.88 5.38
CA ASN A 37 -0.83 -3.22 4.61
C ASN A 37 0.45 -2.66 5.26
N LEU A 38 0.48 -1.41 5.71
CA LEU A 38 1.69 -0.79 6.28
C LEU A 38 1.94 -1.23 7.74
N LEU A 39 0.96 -1.05 8.64
CA LEU A 39 1.08 -1.46 10.04
C LEU A 39 0.82 -2.95 10.22
N GLY A 40 -0.14 -3.55 9.50
CA GLY A 40 -0.39 -5.00 9.57
C GLY A 40 0.75 -5.77 8.91
N LYS A 41 0.77 -5.79 7.57
CA LYS A 41 1.75 -6.60 6.79
C LYS A 41 3.18 -6.07 6.78
N GLY A 42 3.43 -4.85 7.26
CA GLY A 42 4.76 -4.22 7.21
C GLY A 42 5.17 -3.76 5.81
N TYR A 43 4.24 -3.47 4.90
CA TYR A 43 4.59 -2.96 3.57
C TYR A 43 5.36 -1.63 3.70
N PRO A 44 6.47 -1.43 2.94
CA PRO A 44 7.19 -0.17 2.96
C PRO A 44 6.29 0.99 2.54
N ALA A 45 6.53 2.17 3.13
CA ALA A 45 5.82 3.39 2.76
C ALA A 45 5.93 3.62 1.23
N PRO A 46 4.84 3.99 0.53
CA PRO A 46 4.84 4.09 -0.93
C PRO A 46 5.94 4.99 -1.49
N THR A 47 6.66 4.51 -2.51
CA THR A 47 7.72 5.26 -3.20
C THR A 47 7.43 5.34 -4.70
N LYS A 48 8.16 6.18 -5.45
CA LYS A 48 7.94 6.35 -6.91
C LYS A 48 7.92 5.04 -7.71
N GLY A 49 8.74 4.06 -7.30
CA GLY A 49 8.85 2.72 -7.92
C GLY A 49 8.04 1.61 -7.24
N PHE A 50 7.41 1.85 -6.09
CA PHE A 50 6.61 0.84 -5.38
C PHE A 50 5.36 1.49 -4.75
N ARG A 51 4.28 1.57 -5.57
CA ARG A 51 3.04 2.32 -5.27
C ARG A 51 1.83 1.40 -5.03
N TRP A 52 2.00 0.43 -4.15
CA TRP A 52 0.96 -0.57 -3.81
C TRP A 52 -0.39 0.06 -3.38
N CYS A 53 -0.37 1.28 -2.82
CA CYS A 53 -1.57 1.98 -2.39
C CYS A 53 -2.46 2.42 -3.57
N THR A 54 -1.93 2.73 -4.75
CA THR A 54 -2.76 3.15 -5.90
C THR A 54 -3.68 2.02 -6.36
N GLU A 55 -3.12 0.82 -6.52
CA GLU A 55 -3.87 -0.36 -6.92
C GLU A 55 -4.94 -0.72 -5.87
N ARG A 56 -4.56 -0.76 -4.59
CA ARG A 56 -5.44 -1.26 -3.51
C ARG A 56 -6.45 -0.23 -3.01
N MET A 57 -6.06 1.03 -2.85
CA MET A 57 -6.91 2.08 -2.27
C MET A 57 -7.77 2.81 -3.29
N LYS A 58 -7.38 2.81 -4.58
CA LYS A 58 -8.06 3.60 -5.63
C LYS A 58 -8.62 2.71 -6.73
N ILE A 59 -7.77 1.91 -7.39
CA ILE A 59 -8.18 1.15 -8.58
C ILE A 59 -9.16 0.01 -8.20
N LYS A 60 -8.79 -0.89 -7.28
CA LYS A 60 -9.63 -2.04 -6.90
C LYS A 60 -11.03 -1.68 -6.41
N PRO A 61 -11.23 -0.77 -5.42
CA PRO A 61 -12.57 -0.42 -4.97
C PRO A 61 -13.44 0.14 -6.11
N VAL A 62 -12.91 1.08 -6.90
CA VAL A 62 -13.64 1.67 -8.04
C VAL A 62 -13.95 0.61 -9.11
N THR A 63 -13.00 -0.26 -9.44
CA THR A 63 -13.21 -1.36 -10.39
C THR A 63 -14.30 -2.32 -9.93
N ALA A 64 -14.32 -2.70 -8.65
CA ALA A 64 -15.36 -3.58 -8.10
C ALA A 64 -16.76 -2.93 -8.20
N PHE A 65 -16.88 -1.64 -7.85
CA PHE A 65 -18.13 -0.89 -7.97
C PHE A 65 -18.61 -0.77 -9.43
N ILE A 66 -17.70 -0.49 -10.37
CA ILE A 66 -18.02 -0.44 -11.80
C ILE A 66 -18.46 -1.83 -12.30
N GLN A 67 -17.79 -2.90 -11.89
CA GLN A 67 -18.15 -4.28 -12.26
C GLN A 67 -19.53 -4.67 -11.74
N GLU A 68 -19.85 -4.36 -10.47
CA GLU A 68 -21.18 -4.61 -9.89
C GLU A 68 -22.28 -3.83 -10.65
N THR A 69 -21.99 -2.60 -11.05
CA THR A 69 -22.92 -1.76 -11.82
C THR A 69 -23.13 -2.32 -13.25
N VAL A 70 -22.06 -2.76 -13.91
CA VAL A 70 -22.12 -3.47 -15.21
C VAL A 70 -22.95 -4.75 -15.10
N SER A 71 -22.79 -5.53 -14.02
CA SER A 71 -23.60 -6.75 -13.82
C SER A 71 -25.09 -6.48 -13.63
N LYS A 72 -25.48 -5.29 -13.16
CA LYS A 72 -26.88 -4.89 -12.97
C LYS A 72 -27.51 -4.22 -14.20
N HIS A 73 -26.72 -3.47 -14.98
CA HIS A 73 -27.21 -2.59 -16.04
C HIS A 73 -26.67 -2.90 -17.46
N GLY A 74 -25.80 -3.91 -17.60
CA GLY A 74 -25.22 -4.37 -18.87
C GLY A 74 -24.00 -3.56 -19.32
N GLU A 75 -24.13 -2.23 -19.37
CA GLU A 75 -23.09 -1.28 -19.76
C GLU A 75 -23.08 -0.05 -18.83
N VAL A 76 -21.93 0.65 -18.78
CA VAL A 76 -21.77 1.86 -17.95
C VAL A 76 -20.94 2.93 -18.65
N ILE A 77 -21.24 4.20 -18.37
CA ILE A 77 -20.44 5.35 -18.80
C ILE A 77 -19.82 6.01 -17.56
N VAL A 78 -18.50 6.06 -17.52
CA VAL A 78 -17.71 6.68 -16.45
C VAL A 78 -17.33 8.09 -16.88
N ALA A 79 -18.01 9.09 -16.35
CA ALA A 79 -17.66 10.49 -16.55
C ALA A 79 -16.41 10.86 -15.72
N LEU A 80 -15.39 11.46 -16.36
CA LEU A 80 -14.12 11.82 -15.74
C LEU A 80 -13.72 13.24 -16.12
N GLY A 81 -13.33 14.06 -15.14
CA GLY A 81 -12.74 15.40 -15.35
C GLY A 81 -11.29 15.35 -15.85
N SER A 82 -11.01 14.51 -16.86
CA SER A 82 -9.67 14.30 -17.41
C SER A 82 -9.39 15.26 -18.56
N ARG A 83 -8.26 15.98 -18.53
CA ARG A 83 -7.88 16.98 -19.54
C ARG A 83 -6.59 16.60 -20.26
N LYS A 84 -6.47 16.87 -21.57
CA LYS A 84 -5.27 16.55 -22.38
C LYS A 84 -4.02 17.30 -21.90
N GLU A 85 -4.20 18.54 -21.45
CA GLU A 85 -3.13 19.41 -20.95
C GLU A 85 -2.46 18.89 -19.66
N GLU A 86 -3.08 17.97 -18.90
CA GLU A 86 -2.45 17.40 -17.70
C GLU A 86 -1.18 16.59 -17.98
N SER A 87 -0.91 16.15 -19.21
CA SER A 87 0.41 15.66 -19.68
C SER A 87 0.35 15.07 -21.09
N SER A 88 1.49 15.09 -21.79
CA SER A 88 1.70 14.37 -23.05
C SER A 88 1.33 12.88 -22.98
N ALA A 89 1.72 12.20 -21.90
CA ALA A 89 1.37 10.80 -21.66
C ALA A 89 -0.15 10.58 -21.51
N ARG A 90 -0.88 11.55 -20.95
CA ARG A 90 -2.34 11.49 -20.81
C ARG A 90 -3.05 11.79 -22.12
N SER A 91 -2.60 12.78 -22.92
CA SER A 91 -3.13 12.99 -24.27
C SER A 91 -3.00 11.70 -25.09
N ALA A 92 -1.79 11.12 -25.17
CA ALA A 92 -1.56 9.87 -25.88
C ALA A 92 -2.44 8.71 -25.38
N SER A 93 -2.76 8.67 -24.08
CA SER A 93 -3.68 7.69 -23.51
C SER A 93 -5.13 7.96 -23.91
N ILE A 94 -5.61 9.20 -23.85
CA ILE A 94 -6.97 9.59 -24.27
C ILE A 94 -7.15 9.28 -25.76
N ASP A 95 -6.21 9.72 -26.59
CA ASP A 95 -6.26 9.56 -28.04
C ASP A 95 -6.25 8.06 -28.43
N LYS A 96 -5.47 7.21 -27.72
CA LYS A 96 -5.43 5.75 -27.91
C LYS A 96 -6.75 5.04 -27.60
N HIS A 97 -7.51 5.52 -26.61
CA HIS A 97 -8.76 4.90 -26.17
C HIS A 97 -10.01 5.51 -26.83
N SER A 98 -9.85 6.60 -27.59
CA SER A 98 -10.92 7.27 -28.33
C SER A 98 -11.61 6.36 -29.35
N ILE A 99 -12.92 6.56 -29.54
CA ILE A 99 -13.71 5.90 -30.59
C ILE A 99 -13.96 6.93 -31.69
N LYS A 100 -13.51 6.66 -32.92
CA LYS A 100 -13.66 7.58 -34.06
C LYS A 100 -15.15 7.93 -34.27
N GLY A 101 -15.45 9.23 -34.30
CA GLY A 101 -16.81 9.75 -34.50
C GLY A 101 -17.71 9.70 -33.26
N SER A 102 -17.18 9.39 -32.07
CA SER A 102 -17.93 9.39 -30.81
C SER A 102 -17.28 10.31 -29.77
N VAL A 103 -18.10 10.85 -28.87
CA VAL A 103 -17.64 11.54 -27.65
C VAL A 103 -17.21 10.59 -26.54
N LEU A 104 -17.39 9.28 -26.74
CA LEU A 104 -17.01 8.22 -25.79
C LEU A 104 -15.68 7.58 -26.19
N ALA A 105 -14.89 7.24 -25.18
CA ALA A 105 -13.70 6.39 -25.28
C ALA A 105 -13.96 5.04 -24.60
N ARG A 106 -13.19 4.00 -24.93
CA ARG A 106 -13.28 2.69 -24.24
C ARG A 106 -12.50 2.73 -22.93
N HIS A 107 -13.04 2.15 -21.86
CA HIS A 107 -12.29 1.97 -20.62
C HIS A 107 -11.07 1.05 -20.87
N SER A 108 -9.97 1.31 -20.16
CA SER A 108 -8.67 0.65 -20.40
C SER A 108 -8.66 -0.85 -20.10
N SER A 109 -9.50 -1.28 -19.15
CA SER A 109 -9.49 -2.63 -18.56
C SER A 109 -10.85 -3.31 -18.42
N LEU A 110 -11.96 -2.64 -18.77
CA LEU A 110 -13.32 -3.12 -18.55
C LEU A 110 -14.13 -3.03 -19.85
N SER A 111 -14.44 -4.17 -20.45
CA SER A 111 -14.99 -4.25 -21.82
C SER A 111 -16.32 -3.53 -22.02
N ASN A 112 -17.20 -3.56 -21.01
CA ASN A 112 -18.54 -2.97 -21.04
C ASN A 112 -18.60 -1.59 -20.35
N ALA A 113 -17.44 -0.96 -20.16
CA ALA A 113 -17.35 0.39 -19.60
C ALA A 113 -16.80 1.35 -20.65
N PHE A 114 -17.47 2.49 -20.80
CA PHE A 114 -17.03 3.61 -21.61
C PHE A 114 -16.59 4.76 -20.69
N THR A 115 -15.70 5.60 -21.18
CA THR A 115 -15.28 6.83 -20.48
C THR A 115 -15.74 8.05 -21.26
N TYR A 116 -16.26 9.05 -20.55
CA TYR A 116 -16.67 10.34 -21.10
C TYR A 116 -15.90 11.47 -20.40
N MET A 117 -15.33 12.41 -21.17
CA MET A 117 -14.43 13.44 -20.66
C MET A 117 -14.90 14.83 -21.12
N PRO A 118 -15.94 15.41 -20.48
CA PRO A 118 -16.60 16.62 -20.97
C PRO A 118 -15.71 17.87 -21.03
N ILE A 119 -14.63 17.89 -20.23
CA ILE A 119 -13.67 19.00 -20.15
C ILE A 119 -12.30 18.63 -20.77
N GLU A 120 -12.25 17.66 -21.69
CA GLU A 120 -10.97 17.12 -22.21
C GLU A 120 -10.01 18.18 -22.78
N ASN A 121 -10.56 19.24 -23.37
CA ASN A 121 -9.81 20.32 -24.03
C ASN A 121 -9.76 21.62 -23.22
N TRP A 122 -10.18 21.61 -21.95
CA TRP A 122 -10.12 22.77 -21.06
C TRP A 122 -8.71 22.95 -20.49
N THR A 123 -8.29 24.20 -20.32
CA THR A 123 -7.07 24.55 -19.59
C THR A 123 -7.28 24.52 -18.07
N ALA A 124 -6.21 24.68 -17.29
CA ALA A 124 -6.34 24.84 -15.83
C ALA A 124 -7.07 26.15 -15.48
N ASP A 125 -6.82 27.22 -16.25
CA ASP A 125 -7.43 28.53 -16.03
C ASP A 125 -8.92 28.52 -16.37
N ASP A 126 -9.35 27.83 -17.44
CA ASP A 126 -10.78 27.66 -17.77
C ASP A 126 -11.55 27.00 -16.62
N VAL A 127 -10.95 25.97 -15.98
CA VAL A 127 -11.55 25.29 -14.83
C VAL A 127 -11.68 26.24 -13.63
N TRP A 128 -10.65 27.03 -13.32
CA TRP A 128 -10.72 27.98 -12.20
C TRP A 128 -11.65 29.16 -12.48
N GLN A 129 -11.64 29.72 -13.68
CA GLN A 129 -12.58 30.77 -14.09
C GLN A 129 -14.02 30.28 -13.98
N TYR A 130 -14.31 29.05 -14.42
CA TYR A 130 -15.64 28.46 -14.26
C TYR A 130 -16.00 28.25 -12.78
N LEU A 131 -15.13 27.62 -11.98
CA LEU A 131 -15.40 27.36 -10.56
C LEU A 131 -15.61 28.63 -9.72
N LEU A 132 -14.96 29.74 -10.08
CA LEU A 132 -15.07 31.02 -9.36
C LEU A 132 -16.20 31.93 -9.88
N SER A 133 -16.82 31.63 -11.02
CA SER A 133 -17.89 32.46 -11.62
C SER A 133 -19.24 31.75 -11.78
N ALA A 134 -19.25 30.42 -11.86
CA ALA A 134 -20.46 29.63 -12.06
C ALA A 134 -21.23 29.39 -10.75
N PRO A 135 -22.57 29.29 -10.79
CA PRO A 135 -23.37 28.93 -9.61
C PRO A 135 -23.08 27.51 -9.14
N THR A 136 -22.75 27.35 -7.86
CA THR A 136 -22.50 26.04 -7.22
C THR A 136 -23.80 25.22 -7.11
N PRO A 137 -23.98 24.09 -7.83
CA PRO A 137 -25.28 23.44 -7.94
C PRO A 137 -25.80 22.85 -6.61
N TRP A 138 -24.91 22.51 -5.69
CA TRP A 138 -25.21 21.96 -4.36
C TRP A 138 -24.93 22.96 -3.21
N GLY A 139 -24.77 24.24 -3.56
CA GLY A 139 -24.44 25.33 -2.62
C GLY A 139 -23.00 25.28 -2.08
N GLY A 140 -22.69 26.27 -1.24
CA GLY A 140 -21.34 26.56 -0.76
C GLY A 140 -20.55 27.48 -1.70
N ASP A 141 -19.32 27.79 -1.32
CA ASP A 141 -18.31 28.44 -2.16
C ASP A 141 -17.27 27.43 -2.65
N ASN A 142 -16.41 27.87 -3.57
CA ASN A 142 -15.20 27.15 -3.96
C ASN A 142 -13.93 27.76 -3.31
N ASP A 143 -14.06 28.64 -2.31
CA ASP A 143 -12.94 29.41 -1.76
C ASP A 143 -12.03 28.51 -0.93
N GLN A 144 -12.60 27.59 -0.14
CA GLN A 144 -11.82 26.56 0.56
C GLN A 144 -11.06 25.66 -0.42
N LEU A 145 -11.67 25.30 -1.55
CA LEU A 145 -11.05 24.51 -2.60
C LEU A 145 -9.95 25.31 -3.33
N PHE A 146 -10.15 26.61 -3.52
CA PHE A 146 -9.18 27.51 -4.12
C PHE A 146 -7.96 27.71 -3.22
N GLU A 147 -8.12 28.06 -1.94
CA GLU A 147 -6.99 28.23 -1.01
C GLU A 147 -6.19 26.93 -0.82
N MET A 148 -6.86 25.78 -0.84
CA MET A 148 -6.18 24.48 -0.99
C MET A 148 -5.29 24.47 -2.27
N TYR A 149 -5.87 24.66 -3.46
CA TYR A 149 -5.14 24.46 -4.71
C TYR A 149 -4.14 25.57 -5.09
N LYS A 150 -4.29 26.78 -4.55
CA LYS A 150 -3.45 27.96 -4.78
C LYS A 150 -1.95 27.71 -4.54
N GLY A 151 -1.60 26.97 -3.48
CA GLY A 151 -0.22 26.55 -3.21
C GLY A 151 0.30 25.38 -4.07
N SER A 152 -0.57 24.79 -4.90
CA SER A 152 -0.35 23.51 -5.57
C SER A 152 -0.28 23.55 -7.10
N ASN A 153 -0.56 24.69 -7.75
CA ASN A 153 -0.74 24.84 -9.21
C ASN A 153 0.55 24.74 -10.08
N GLN A 154 1.46 23.79 -9.82
CA GLN A 154 2.72 23.59 -10.58
C GLN A 154 2.87 22.19 -11.21
N GLY A 155 1.78 21.59 -11.70
CA GLY A 155 1.85 20.34 -12.46
C GLY A 155 0.67 19.39 -12.25
N GLU A 156 -0.48 19.71 -12.86
CA GLU A 156 -1.57 18.75 -13.00
C GLU A 156 -1.10 17.48 -13.78
N CYS A 157 -1.85 16.39 -13.63
CA CYS A 157 -1.35 15.01 -13.79
C CYS A 157 -2.49 13.96 -13.68
N PRO A 158 -2.53 12.87 -14.46
CA PRO A 158 -3.69 12.00 -14.51
C PRO A 158 -4.15 11.37 -13.18
N LEU A 159 -5.48 11.37 -12.97
CA LEU A 159 -6.14 10.41 -12.08
C LEU A 159 -5.92 9.00 -12.66
N VAL A 160 -5.16 8.18 -11.93
CA VAL A 160 -4.64 6.89 -12.42
C VAL A 160 -5.73 5.81 -12.39
N VAL A 161 -6.29 5.49 -13.57
CA VAL A 161 -7.30 4.41 -13.77
C VAL A 161 -6.66 3.12 -14.33
N ASP A 162 -5.35 3.12 -14.61
CA ASP A 162 -4.59 1.92 -15.02
C ASP A 162 -3.32 1.74 -14.17
N THR A 163 -3.06 0.50 -13.79
CA THR A 163 -1.85 0.01 -13.10
C THR A 163 -0.54 0.40 -13.75
N LYS A 164 -0.50 0.61 -15.07
CA LYS A 164 0.73 0.97 -15.82
C LYS A 164 0.99 2.47 -15.91
N SER A 165 0.00 3.33 -15.61
CA SER A 165 0.17 4.78 -15.68
C SER A 165 0.86 5.32 -14.42
N GLN A 166 2.11 5.77 -14.56
CA GLN A 166 2.86 6.31 -13.43
C GLN A 166 2.35 7.72 -13.09
N SER A 167 1.83 7.93 -11.87
CA SER A 167 1.45 9.29 -11.45
C SER A 167 2.71 10.16 -11.30
N CYS A 168 2.75 11.25 -12.05
CA CYS A 168 3.63 12.39 -11.83
C CYS A 168 3.53 12.86 -10.37
N GLY A 169 4.68 13.27 -9.81
CA GLY A 169 4.82 13.65 -8.40
C GLY A 169 4.88 15.16 -8.16
N ASN A 170 4.38 15.97 -9.10
CA ASN A 170 4.59 17.42 -9.12
C ASN A 170 3.33 18.19 -8.71
N SER A 171 2.86 17.93 -7.49
CA SER A 171 1.82 18.70 -6.80
C SER A 171 0.36 18.41 -7.21
N ARG A 172 -0.33 17.64 -6.36
CA ARG A 172 -1.79 17.66 -6.21
C ARG A 172 -2.19 17.15 -4.82
N PHE A 173 -3.39 17.52 -4.41
CA PHE A 173 -4.05 17.01 -3.21
C PHE A 173 -4.10 15.48 -3.23
N GLY A 174 -3.42 14.88 -2.25
CA GLY A 174 -3.29 13.44 -2.08
C GLY A 174 -3.95 12.97 -0.77
N CYS A 175 -3.76 11.70 -0.45
CA CYS A 175 -3.98 11.25 0.93
C CYS A 175 -2.85 11.82 1.81
N TRP A 176 -3.16 12.33 3.00
CA TRP A 176 -2.17 12.95 3.89
C TRP A 176 -1.02 12.02 4.29
N THR A 177 -1.17 10.70 4.11
CA THR A 177 -0.12 9.68 4.33
C THR A 177 0.82 9.49 3.13
N CYS A 178 0.75 10.33 2.09
CA CYS A 178 1.49 10.13 0.84
C CYS A 178 3.00 10.42 0.96
N THR A 179 3.80 9.35 0.93
CA THR A 179 5.28 9.40 0.94
C THR A 179 5.94 9.39 -0.44
N VAL A 180 5.16 9.46 -1.53
CA VAL A 180 5.70 9.45 -2.92
C VAL A 180 6.33 10.79 -3.30
N VAL A 181 5.81 11.88 -2.73
CA VAL A 181 6.39 13.23 -2.78
C VAL A 181 7.38 13.43 -1.62
N SER A 182 8.30 14.37 -1.71
CA SER A 182 9.22 14.68 -0.59
C SER A 182 8.54 15.51 0.49
N LYS A 183 7.78 16.54 0.10
CA LYS A 183 6.98 17.40 0.98
C LYS A 183 5.52 17.40 0.54
N ASP A 184 4.60 17.37 1.50
CA ASP A 184 3.16 17.48 1.22
C ASP A 184 2.73 18.97 1.24
N ARG A 185 2.74 19.61 0.07
CA ARG A 185 2.40 21.04 -0.07
C ARG A 185 0.97 21.36 0.38
N ALA A 186 0.05 20.41 0.21
CA ALA A 186 -1.35 20.55 0.60
C ALA A 186 -1.49 20.63 2.13
N LEU A 187 -0.85 19.71 2.85
CA LEU A 187 -0.87 19.68 4.31
C LEU A 187 -0.12 20.87 4.92
N HIS A 188 0.99 21.31 4.31
CA HIS A 188 1.67 22.55 4.68
C HIS A 188 0.77 23.78 4.52
N GLY A 189 0.12 23.95 3.37
CA GLY A 189 -0.76 25.10 3.11
C GLY A 189 -1.92 25.19 4.10
N LEU A 190 -2.53 24.06 4.47
CA LEU A 190 -3.60 24.00 5.48
C LEU A 190 -3.11 24.41 6.88
N ILE A 191 -1.90 23.98 7.27
CA ILE A 191 -1.30 24.39 8.55
C ILE A 191 -0.96 25.89 8.54
N GLU A 192 -0.45 26.41 7.41
CA GLU A 192 -0.15 27.84 7.22
C GLU A 192 -1.41 28.71 7.18
N SER A 193 -2.55 28.18 6.73
CA SER A 193 -3.86 28.84 6.79
C SER A 193 -4.58 28.70 8.15
N GLY A 194 -3.96 28.06 9.15
CA GLY A 194 -4.44 28.01 10.54
C GLY A 194 -4.90 26.65 11.07
N GLU A 195 -4.89 25.58 10.25
CA GLU A 195 -5.29 24.23 10.69
C GLU A 195 -4.16 23.50 11.46
N GLU A 196 -3.66 24.13 12.53
CA GLU A 196 -2.46 23.69 13.26
C GLU A 196 -2.57 22.28 13.86
N TRP A 197 -3.78 21.79 14.15
CA TRP A 197 -4.04 20.43 14.62
C TRP A 197 -3.59 19.35 13.63
N MET A 198 -3.32 19.71 12.37
CA MET A 198 -2.74 18.81 11.37
C MET A 198 -1.21 18.63 11.51
N ARG A 199 -0.52 19.46 12.31
CA ARG A 199 0.95 19.36 12.53
C ARG A 199 1.43 17.95 12.96
N PRO A 200 0.74 17.20 13.87
CA PRO A 200 1.13 15.84 14.23
C PRO A 200 0.97 14.83 13.07
N LEU A 201 -0.02 15.04 12.18
CA LEU A 201 -0.21 14.21 10.98
C LEU A 201 0.94 14.41 10.00
N LEU A 202 1.36 15.66 9.77
CA LEU A 202 2.52 15.99 8.94
C LEU A 202 3.80 15.35 9.51
N ALA A 203 4.06 15.51 10.81
CA ALA A 203 5.22 14.92 11.47
C ALA A 203 5.24 13.38 11.40
N PHE A 204 4.08 12.72 11.51
CA PHE A 204 3.96 11.27 11.33
C PHE A 204 4.19 10.83 9.88
N ARG A 205 3.67 11.60 8.91
CA ARG A 205 3.92 11.38 7.48
C ARG A 205 5.40 11.54 7.13
N ASP A 206 6.08 12.54 7.68
CA ASP A 206 7.49 12.79 7.42
C ASP A 206 8.39 11.71 8.03
N GLU A 207 8.01 11.13 9.18
CA GLU A 207 8.66 9.93 9.73
C GLU A 207 8.52 8.71 8.80
N MET A 208 7.32 8.47 8.26
CA MET A 208 7.11 7.42 7.25
C MET A 208 7.94 7.67 5.99
N TYR A 209 8.03 8.92 5.52
CA TYR A 209 8.89 9.30 4.38
C TYR A 209 10.37 9.07 4.68
N PHE A 210 10.86 9.48 5.85
CA PHE A 210 12.24 9.28 6.31
C PHE A 210 12.61 7.79 6.36
N SER A 211 11.70 6.94 6.86
CA SER A 211 11.90 5.48 6.89
C SER A 211 12.04 4.81 5.52
N SER A 212 11.60 5.49 4.45
CA SER A 212 11.64 4.98 3.07
C SER A 212 12.95 5.29 2.34
N GLN A 213 13.76 6.22 2.85
CA GLN A 213 15.02 6.63 2.23
C GLN A 213 16.06 5.49 2.26
N PRO A 214 16.90 5.34 1.21
CA PRO A 214 17.88 4.25 1.09
C PRO A 214 18.70 3.98 2.36
N GLU A 215 19.32 5.02 2.90
CA GLU A 215 20.18 5.04 4.08
C GLU A 215 19.48 4.56 5.37
N ASN A 216 18.16 4.74 5.44
CA ASN A 216 17.37 4.37 6.61
C ASN A 216 16.78 2.94 6.52
N LYS A 217 16.80 2.29 5.35
CA LYS A 217 16.07 1.02 5.13
C LYS A 217 16.48 -0.08 6.11
N ALA A 218 17.77 -0.26 6.38
CA ALA A 218 18.25 -1.30 7.30
C ALA A 218 17.76 -1.09 8.75
N LYS A 219 17.60 0.18 9.18
CA LYS A 219 17.11 0.52 10.52
C LYS A 219 15.63 0.16 10.70
N TYR A 220 14.80 0.40 9.67
CA TYR A 220 13.34 0.24 9.77
C TYR A 220 12.81 -1.09 9.22
N ARG A 221 13.51 -1.74 8.29
CA ARG A 221 13.03 -2.91 7.54
C ARG A 221 13.82 -4.17 7.87
N ASN A 222 13.09 -5.26 7.99
CA ASN A 222 13.60 -6.61 8.15
C ASN A 222 14.43 -7.02 6.92
N VAL A 223 15.50 -7.79 7.12
CA VAL A 223 16.34 -8.33 6.03
C VAL A 223 15.58 -9.40 5.24
N LYS A 224 14.80 -10.24 5.94
CA LYS A 224 14.01 -11.33 5.35
C LYS A 224 12.71 -10.78 4.77
N ARG A 225 12.35 -11.18 3.56
CA ARG A 225 11.07 -10.88 2.90
C ARG A 225 9.93 -11.65 3.58
N ARG A 226 8.66 -11.29 3.35
CA ARG A 226 7.49 -12.03 3.92
C ARG A 226 7.41 -13.52 3.49
N SER A 227 8.23 -13.96 2.54
CA SER A 227 8.47 -15.36 2.21
C SER A 227 9.40 -16.08 3.21
N GLY A 228 9.88 -15.41 4.26
CA GLY A 228 10.91 -15.89 5.18
C GLY A 228 12.31 -15.96 4.56
N LYS A 229 12.50 -15.34 3.39
CA LYS A 229 13.69 -15.51 2.53
C LYS A 229 14.47 -14.20 2.36
N ILE A 230 15.80 -14.29 2.28
CA ILE A 230 16.64 -13.17 1.83
C ILE A 230 16.69 -13.21 0.30
N ASP A 231 16.32 -12.11 -0.34
CA ASP A 231 16.44 -11.94 -1.79
C ASP A 231 17.63 -11.00 -2.06
N VAL A 232 18.62 -11.45 -2.82
CA VAL A 232 19.74 -10.60 -3.28
C VAL A 232 19.25 -9.62 -4.37
N GLN A 233 19.85 -8.44 -4.43
CA GLN A 233 19.56 -7.46 -5.47
C GLN A 233 20.46 -7.72 -6.68
N THR A 234 19.85 -7.79 -7.86
CA THR A 234 20.58 -7.82 -9.12
C THR A 234 20.73 -6.43 -9.73
N ARG A 235 21.80 -6.26 -10.49
CA ARG A 235 22.19 -5.01 -11.16
C ARG A 235 21.09 -4.55 -12.12
N PHE A 236 20.87 -3.24 -12.17
CA PHE A 236 19.93 -2.62 -13.11
C PHE A 236 20.69 -1.86 -14.19
N GLU A 237 20.42 -2.19 -15.45
CA GLU A 237 20.98 -1.54 -16.62
C GLU A 237 19.90 -0.73 -17.35
N PRO A 238 20.10 0.59 -17.56
CA PRO A 238 19.16 1.42 -18.30
C PRO A 238 18.88 0.86 -19.70
N GLY A 239 17.62 0.66 -20.04
CA GLY A 239 17.17 0.12 -21.33
C GLY A 239 17.07 -1.40 -21.41
N VAL A 240 17.86 -2.15 -20.63
CA VAL A 240 17.84 -3.62 -20.60
C VAL A 240 16.97 -4.16 -19.45
N GLY A 241 16.98 -3.50 -18.29
CA GLY A 241 16.22 -3.90 -17.11
C GLY A 241 17.13 -4.43 -15.99
N ARG A 242 16.65 -5.39 -15.20
CA ARG A 242 17.51 -6.08 -14.21
C ARG A 242 18.20 -7.26 -14.87
N THR A 243 19.52 -7.34 -14.72
CA THR A 243 20.32 -8.49 -15.17
C THR A 243 20.33 -9.58 -14.10
N ASN A 244 21.12 -10.65 -14.31
CA ASN A 244 21.38 -11.69 -13.31
C ASN A 244 22.65 -11.41 -12.47
N GLU A 245 23.40 -10.35 -12.79
CA GLU A 245 24.58 -9.94 -12.04
C GLU A 245 24.19 -9.44 -10.65
N LEU A 246 24.98 -9.74 -9.62
CA LEU A 246 24.76 -9.20 -8.28
C LEU A 246 25.12 -7.72 -8.22
N ASP A 247 24.31 -6.94 -7.49
CA ASP A 247 24.56 -5.54 -7.20
C ASP A 247 25.35 -5.44 -5.89
N TYR A 248 26.56 -4.88 -5.93
CA TYR A 248 27.45 -4.73 -4.77
C TYR A 248 27.44 -3.29 -4.26
N ASP A 249 27.53 -3.08 -2.95
CA ASP A 249 27.77 -1.76 -2.38
C ASP A 249 29.23 -1.30 -2.49
N ASP A 250 29.50 -0.06 -2.07
CA ASP A 250 30.82 0.57 -2.17
C ASP A 250 31.88 -0.11 -1.26
N GLU A 251 31.43 -0.98 -0.34
CA GLU A 251 32.27 -1.80 0.56
C GLU A 251 32.51 -3.21 0.00
N GLY A 252 31.89 -3.57 -1.13
CA GLY A 252 32.03 -4.87 -1.79
C GLY A 252 31.05 -5.94 -1.30
N ASN A 253 30.04 -5.60 -0.50
CA ASN A 253 29.03 -6.54 -0.04
C ASN A 253 27.86 -6.63 -1.01
N VAL A 254 27.24 -7.81 -1.13
CA VAL A 254 26.06 -8.00 -1.98
C VAL A 254 24.85 -7.29 -1.39
N LYS A 255 24.28 -6.34 -2.12
CA LYS A 255 23.04 -5.66 -1.73
C LYS A 255 21.89 -6.66 -1.67
N TYR A 256 21.08 -6.61 -0.62
CA TYR A 256 19.84 -7.39 -0.50
C TYR A 256 18.61 -6.51 -0.71
N VAL A 257 17.48 -7.12 -1.07
CA VAL A 257 16.18 -6.45 -1.23
C VAL A 257 15.46 -6.45 0.13
N PRO A 258 15.25 -5.30 0.79
CA PRO A 258 14.69 -5.30 2.13
C PRO A 258 13.25 -5.83 2.19
N GLY A 259 12.94 -6.50 3.29
CA GLY A 259 11.65 -7.09 3.66
C GLY A 259 10.66 -6.10 4.28
N PRO A 260 9.66 -6.57 5.06
CA PRO A 260 8.68 -5.70 5.70
C PRO A 260 9.29 -4.81 6.79
N TYR A 261 8.57 -3.80 7.26
CA TYR A 261 8.94 -3.07 8.48
C TYR A 261 9.01 -4.02 9.69
N TRP A 262 10.05 -3.86 10.53
CA TRP A 262 10.20 -4.62 11.78
C TRP A 262 8.93 -4.50 12.64
N LEU A 263 8.54 -5.57 13.34
CA LEU A 263 7.33 -5.56 14.18
C LEU A 263 7.40 -4.46 15.25
N LYS A 264 8.57 -4.22 15.86
CA LYS A 264 8.79 -3.12 16.82
C LYS A 264 8.46 -1.73 16.25
N VAL A 265 8.75 -1.50 14.97
CA VAL A 265 8.44 -0.23 14.27
C VAL A 265 6.94 -0.12 14.06
N ARG A 266 6.28 -1.20 13.61
CA ARG A 266 4.83 -1.26 13.43
C ARG A 266 4.08 -1.01 14.74
N LYS A 267 4.51 -1.61 15.86
CA LYS A 267 3.97 -1.38 17.21
C LYS A 267 4.10 0.10 17.62
N GLY A 268 5.29 0.68 17.48
CA GLY A 268 5.55 2.08 17.83
C GLY A 268 4.74 3.09 16.99
N TRP A 269 4.61 2.84 15.69
CA TRP A 269 3.77 3.66 14.82
C TRP A 269 2.28 3.53 15.10
N LEU A 270 1.79 2.34 15.46
CA LEU A 270 0.41 2.17 15.91
C LEU A 270 0.15 2.96 17.21
N GLU A 271 1.03 2.85 18.20
CA GLU A 271 0.90 3.60 19.46
C GLU A 271 0.93 5.13 19.21
N LYS A 272 1.78 5.60 18.28
CA LYS A 272 1.85 7.02 17.89
C LYS A 272 0.60 7.47 17.14
N LEU A 273 0.08 6.68 16.19
CA LEU A 273 -1.13 6.99 15.43
C LEU A 273 -2.37 7.11 16.34
N LEU A 274 -2.54 6.16 17.27
CA LEU A 274 -3.63 6.16 18.25
C LEU A 274 -3.54 7.35 19.21
N LYS A 275 -2.34 7.77 19.63
CA LYS A 275 -2.13 8.99 20.43
C LYS A 275 -2.49 10.25 19.64
N ILE A 276 -2.11 10.33 18.36
CA ILE A 276 -2.47 11.48 17.50
C ILE A 276 -3.99 11.55 17.33
N GLU A 277 -4.66 10.42 17.07
CA GLU A 277 -6.13 10.37 16.98
C GLU A 277 -6.79 10.84 18.27
N LYS A 278 -6.34 10.33 19.43
CA LYS A 278 -6.88 10.70 20.74
C LYS A 278 -6.73 12.19 21.01
N ASN A 279 -5.54 12.76 20.83
CA ASN A 279 -5.30 14.19 21.06
C ASN A 279 -6.22 15.06 20.19
N ILE A 280 -6.43 14.70 18.91
CA ILE A 280 -7.32 15.46 18.01
C ILE A 280 -8.79 15.33 18.45
N ARG A 281 -9.21 14.18 19.00
CA ARG A 281 -10.55 14.00 19.60
C ARG A 281 -10.73 14.80 20.89
N ASP A 282 -9.70 14.84 21.74
CA ASP A 282 -9.69 15.60 22.99
C ASP A 282 -9.76 17.12 22.74
N GLU A 283 -9.23 17.60 21.60
CA GLU A 283 -9.45 18.96 21.05
C GLU A 283 -10.87 19.19 20.48
N GLY A 284 -11.79 18.24 20.62
CA GLY A 284 -13.19 18.34 20.17
C GLY A 284 -13.43 17.99 18.69
N ARG A 285 -12.42 17.50 17.95
CA ARG A 285 -12.59 17.13 16.52
C ARG A 285 -12.90 15.64 16.37
N SER A 286 -14.11 15.33 15.92
CA SER A 286 -14.52 13.96 15.58
C SER A 286 -13.75 13.43 14.35
N ILE A 287 -12.63 12.76 14.58
CA ILE A 287 -11.82 12.07 13.57
C ILE A 287 -11.65 10.57 13.89
N GLU A 288 -11.51 9.76 12.85
CA GLU A 288 -11.08 8.36 12.93
C GLU A 288 -9.94 8.21 11.92
N LEU A 289 -8.73 8.02 12.42
CA LEU A 289 -7.52 7.82 11.62
C LEU A 289 -7.33 6.34 11.31
N ILE A 290 -7.75 5.45 12.22
CA ILE A 290 -7.67 4.00 12.06
C ILE A 290 -8.94 3.33 12.59
N THR A 291 -9.55 2.48 11.77
CA THR A 291 -10.84 1.85 12.10
C THR A 291 -10.68 0.62 13.01
N ARG A 292 -11.73 0.27 13.76
CA ARG A 292 -11.75 -0.95 14.60
C ARG A 292 -11.50 -2.23 13.80
N ASP A 293 -11.95 -2.29 12.56
CA ASP A 293 -11.73 -3.46 11.70
C ASP A 293 -10.30 -3.52 11.15
N GLU A 294 -9.67 -2.37 10.88
CA GLU A 294 -8.22 -2.33 10.61
C GLU A 294 -7.40 -2.80 11.81
N LEU A 295 -7.73 -2.38 13.03
CA LEU A 295 -7.06 -2.87 14.24
C LEU A 295 -7.16 -4.40 14.38
N ARG A 296 -8.33 -4.99 14.08
CA ARG A 296 -8.54 -6.44 14.05
C ARG A 296 -7.71 -7.12 12.94
N ALA A 297 -7.67 -6.55 11.74
CA ALA A 297 -6.87 -7.08 10.63
C ALA A 297 -5.36 -7.02 10.92
N ILE A 298 -4.88 -5.91 11.49
CA ILE A 298 -3.48 -5.72 11.90
C ILE A 298 -3.09 -6.74 12.97
N ARG A 299 -3.93 -6.97 13.99
CA ARG A 299 -3.70 -7.99 15.02
C ARG A 299 -3.52 -9.38 14.40
N GLN A 300 -4.37 -9.75 13.44
CA GLN A 300 -4.26 -11.04 12.75
C GLN A 300 -2.97 -11.14 11.91
N GLU A 301 -2.56 -10.05 11.23
CA GLU A 301 -1.31 -10.00 10.47
C GLU A 301 -0.04 -10.02 11.34
N TRP A 302 -0.14 -9.57 12.60
CA TRP A 302 0.96 -9.62 13.59
C TRP A 302 1.11 -11.01 14.20
N ILE A 303 0.02 -11.61 14.66
CA ILE A 303 0.03 -12.97 15.25
C ILE A 303 0.55 -14.01 14.24
N ASN A 304 0.21 -13.84 12.96
CA ASN A 304 0.63 -14.72 11.87
C ASN A 304 1.78 -14.13 11.02
N ASP A 305 2.58 -13.22 11.59
CA ASP A 305 3.64 -12.60 10.82
C ASP A 305 4.69 -13.65 10.38
N PRO A 306 5.04 -13.73 9.08
CA PRO A 306 5.90 -14.79 8.57
C PRO A 306 7.36 -14.62 8.98
N ASN A 307 7.76 -13.49 9.59
CA ASN A 307 9.11 -13.24 10.07
C ASN A 307 9.16 -13.10 11.60
N GLU A 308 8.26 -12.31 12.17
CA GLU A 308 8.24 -11.91 13.59
C GLU A 308 6.85 -12.13 14.22
N PRO A 309 6.42 -13.38 14.51
CA PRO A 309 5.09 -13.65 15.07
C PRO A 309 4.87 -12.90 16.41
N ASP A 310 3.77 -12.15 16.54
CA ASP A 310 3.46 -11.41 17.78
C ASP A 310 2.85 -12.31 18.85
N ALA A 311 3.71 -13.11 19.47
CA ALA A 311 3.34 -14.12 20.45
C ALA A 311 2.62 -13.58 21.69
N GLU A 312 2.95 -12.34 22.09
CA GLU A 312 2.37 -11.70 23.27
C GLU A 312 0.96 -11.16 23.05
N ASP A 313 0.44 -11.20 21.82
CA ASP A 313 -0.78 -10.50 21.38
C ASP A 313 -0.81 -9.05 21.90
N SER A 314 0.12 -8.24 21.38
CA SER A 314 0.42 -6.93 21.95
C SER A 314 -0.58 -5.84 21.56
N LEU A 315 -1.31 -6.00 20.46
CA LEU A 315 -2.20 -4.96 19.93
C LEU A 315 -3.32 -4.57 20.91
N PRO A 316 -4.06 -5.51 21.53
CA PRO A 316 -5.05 -5.18 22.56
C PRO A 316 -4.44 -4.39 23.74
N LYS A 317 -3.22 -4.73 24.16
CA LYS A 317 -2.50 -4.05 25.25
C LYS A 317 -2.08 -2.62 24.87
N ILE A 318 -1.64 -2.41 23.63
CA ILE A 318 -1.32 -1.07 23.10
C ILE A 318 -2.59 -0.20 23.03
N TYR A 319 -3.71 -0.79 22.61
CA TYR A 319 -4.97 -0.08 22.49
C TYR A 319 -5.54 0.34 23.85
N SER A 320 -5.69 -0.59 24.81
CA SER A 320 -6.25 -0.30 26.13
C SER A 320 -5.41 0.67 26.96
N LYS A 321 -4.09 0.73 26.73
CA LYS A 321 -3.19 1.74 27.31
C LYS A 321 -3.54 3.17 26.89
N ILE A 322 -4.11 3.37 25.70
CA ILE A 322 -4.46 4.70 25.16
C ILE A 322 -5.95 5.00 25.38
N TYR A 323 -6.80 4.01 25.16
CA TYR A 323 -8.25 4.05 25.33
C TYR A 323 -8.67 3.04 26.41
N PRO A 324 -8.48 3.35 27.71
CA PRO A 324 -8.83 2.43 28.81
C PRO A 324 -10.34 2.25 29.00
N GLU A 325 -11.14 3.18 28.46
CA GLU A 325 -12.61 3.19 28.57
C GLU A 325 -13.33 2.64 27.33
N ASP A 326 -12.61 2.41 26.22
CA ASP A 326 -13.19 1.86 24.99
C ASP A 326 -12.81 0.39 24.84
N ASP A 327 -13.79 -0.51 24.93
CA ASP A 327 -13.56 -1.93 24.66
C ASP A 327 -13.83 -2.27 23.19
N ILE A 328 -12.86 -2.95 22.58
CA ILE A 328 -13.02 -3.56 21.27
C ILE A 328 -13.24 -5.05 21.52
N THR A 329 -14.36 -5.59 21.04
CA THR A 329 -14.54 -7.04 21.01
C THR A 329 -13.50 -7.68 20.09
N TRP A 330 -12.41 -8.16 20.70
CA TRP A 330 -11.38 -8.96 20.07
C TRP A 330 -11.90 -10.39 19.92
N LYS A 331 -11.83 -10.95 18.71
CA LYS A 331 -12.03 -12.39 18.56
C LYS A 331 -10.95 -13.10 19.38
N LYS A 332 -11.35 -13.99 20.30
CA LYS A 332 -10.41 -14.87 20.97
C LYS A 332 -9.81 -15.80 19.92
N ASN A 333 -8.49 -15.96 19.95
CA ASN A 333 -7.86 -17.08 19.29
C ASN A 333 -7.94 -18.25 20.25
N ASP A 334 -8.96 -19.10 20.08
CA ASP A 334 -9.17 -20.29 20.91
C ASP A 334 -8.07 -21.36 20.70
N LEU A 335 -7.19 -21.13 19.70
CA LEU A 335 -6.04 -21.96 19.32
C LEU A 335 -4.75 -21.59 20.10
N GLY A 336 -4.88 -21.30 21.39
CA GLY A 336 -3.82 -21.25 22.41
C GLY A 336 -2.43 -20.75 21.99
N PHE A 337 -2.20 -19.43 22.03
CA PHE A 337 -0.84 -18.90 21.91
C PHE A 337 -0.10 -18.98 23.26
N PHE A 338 1.18 -19.33 23.21
CA PHE A 338 2.10 -19.32 24.36
C PHE A 338 2.12 -17.96 25.07
N GLY A 339 1.81 -17.96 26.37
CA GLY A 339 2.16 -16.83 27.24
C GLY A 339 3.68 -16.66 27.36
N SER A 340 4.11 -15.64 28.11
CA SER A 340 5.53 -15.34 28.41
C SER A 340 6.34 -16.61 28.71
N ASP A 341 5.79 -17.45 29.59
CA ASP A 341 6.43 -18.64 30.15
C ASP A 341 6.64 -19.73 29.07
N GLY A 342 5.72 -19.80 28.10
CA GLY A 342 5.82 -20.71 26.96
C GLY A 342 6.82 -20.23 25.92
N ILE A 343 6.89 -18.92 25.67
CA ILE A 343 7.91 -18.32 24.80
C ILE A 343 9.31 -18.54 25.40
N GLU A 344 9.46 -18.36 26.71
CA GLU A 344 10.72 -18.60 27.42
C GLU A 344 11.10 -20.09 27.38
N ALA A 345 10.16 -21.01 27.61
CA ALA A 345 10.39 -22.44 27.49
C ALA A 345 10.82 -22.86 26.07
N ILE A 346 10.15 -22.35 25.03
CA ILE A 346 10.56 -22.59 23.62
C ILE A 346 11.96 -22.04 23.38
N SER A 347 12.27 -20.83 23.83
CA SER A 347 13.58 -20.19 23.65
C SER A 347 14.71 -20.99 24.32
N ARG A 348 14.46 -21.53 25.51
CA ARG A 348 15.37 -22.40 26.25
C ARG A 348 15.66 -23.72 25.52
N VAL A 349 14.61 -24.37 25.00
CA VAL A 349 14.72 -25.61 24.22
C VAL A 349 15.41 -25.35 22.87
N ALA A 350 15.09 -24.24 22.21
CA ALA A 350 15.71 -23.80 20.96
C ALA A 350 17.23 -23.66 21.12
N HIS A 351 17.66 -22.93 22.15
CA HIS A 351 19.08 -22.70 22.44
C HIS A 351 19.82 -23.99 22.78
N SER A 352 19.21 -24.87 23.59
CA SER A 352 19.80 -26.17 23.98
C SER A 352 20.02 -27.13 22.79
N ASN A 353 19.28 -26.96 21.69
CA ASN A 353 19.37 -27.80 20.49
C ASN A 353 20.03 -27.08 19.29
N ASN A 354 20.50 -25.84 19.46
CA ASN A 354 21.00 -24.98 18.38
C ASN A 354 19.99 -24.79 17.23
N ILE A 355 18.70 -24.66 17.55
CA ILE A 355 17.61 -24.42 16.61
C ILE A 355 17.11 -22.98 16.76
N SER A 356 16.63 -22.35 15.69
CA SER A 356 15.96 -21.04 15.77
C SER A 356 14.67 -21.13 16.59
N SER A 357 14.52 -20.22 17.57
CA SER A 357 13.28 -20.04 18.36
C SER A 357 12.05 -19.88 17.47
N ASP A 358 12.20 -19.08 16.41
CA ASP A 358 11.12 -18.65 15.53
C ASP A 358 10.64 -19.79 14.61
N LEU A 359 11.53 -20.74 14.30
CA LEU A 359 11.18 -21.98 13.60
C LEU A 359 10.32 -22.86 14.51
N LEU A 360 10.75 -23.09 15.75
CA LEU A 360 10.00 -23.91 16.71
C LEU A 360 8.62 -23.29 17.00
N GLN A 361 8.53 -21.98 17.22
CA GLN A 361 7.25 -21.29 17.39
C GLN A 361 6.31 -21.50 16.19
N LYS A 362 6.80 -21.35 14.94
CA LYS A 362 5.97 -21.55 13.74
C LYS A 362 5.54 -23.00 13.55
N VAL A 363 6.42 -23.97 13.82
CA VAL A 363 6.08 -25.40 13.71
C VAL A 363 5.04 -25.81 14.76
N ILE A 364 5.17 -25.33 16.00
CA ILE A 364 4.21 -25.65 17.06
C ILE A 364 2.86 -24.95 16.79
N ASN A 365 2.87 -23.68 16.38
CA ASN A 365 1.65 -22.97 15.99
C ASN A 365 0.92 -23.65 14.82
N LEU A 366 1.66 -24.21 13.86
CA LEU A 366 1.08 -25.00 12.77
C LEU A 366 0.40 -26.26 13.28
N GLU A 367 1.00 -27.01 14.22
CA GLU A 367 0.36 -28.19 14.80
C GLU A 367 -0.88 -27.82 15.63
N ILE A 368 -0.86 -26.67 16.34
CA ILE A 368 -2.03 -26.19 17.10
C ILE A 368 -3.17 -25.76 16.15
N GLU A 369 -2.87 -25.01 15.08
CA GLU A 369 -3.86 -24.64 14.03
C GLU A 369 -4.56 -25.87 13.45
N VAL A 370 -3.81 -26.96 13.30
CA VAL A 370 -4.26 -28.25 12.76
C VAL A 370 -5.02 -29.08 13.80
N SER A 371 -4.65 -29.02 15.08
CA SER A 371 -5.18 -29.90 16.12
C SER A 371 -6.71 -29.82 16.27
N GLY A 372 -7.30 -28.65 15.99
CA GLY A 372 -8.75 -28.44 15.95
C GLY A 372 -9.45 -28.87 14.65
N LEU A 373 -8.72 -29.31 13.62
CA LEU A 373 -9.27 -29.67 12.30
C LEU A 373 -9.33 -31.19 12.11
N GLY A 374 -10.53 -31.72 11.91
CA GLY A 374 -10.76 -33.16 11.67
C GLY A 374 -10.16 -33.73 10.37
N ASN A 375 -9.41 -32.94 9.59
CA ASN A 375 -8.73 -33.43 8.39
C ASN A 375 -7.40 -32.70 8.15
N ARG A 376 -6.30 -33.45 8.21
CA ARG A 376 -4.90 -32.98 8.19
C ARG A 376 -4.37 -32.63 6.76
N ARG A 377 -5.23 -32.18 5.84
CA ARG A 377 -4.84 -31.92 4.44
C ARG A 377 -4.03 -30.63 4.31
N GLY A 378 -2.88 -30.70 3.65
CA GLY A 378 -2.03 -29.54 3.30
C GLY A 378 -0.96 -29.15 4.32
N ILE A 379 -0.89 -29.82 5.47
CA ILE A 379 0.12 -29.53 6.51
C ILE A 379 1.53 -29.72 5.98
N THR A 380 1.79 -30.80 5.25
CA THR A 380 3.10 -31.10 4.65
C THR A 380 3.60 -29.93 3.81
N ASN A 381 2.71 -29.31 3.03
CA ASN A 381 3.05 -28.17 2.17
C ASN A 381 3.29 -26.90 3.01
N LYS A 382 2.53 -26.67 4.08
CA LYS A 382 2.78 -25.56 5.03
C LYS A 382 4.13 -25.77 5.76
N LEU A 383 4.39 -26.97 6.27
CA LEU A 383 5.63 -27.33 6.97
C LEU A 383 6.84 -27.22 6.03
N GLU A 384 6.74 -27.74 4.81
CA GLU A 384 7.77 -27.57 3.78
C GLU A 384 8.01 -26.08 3.45
N SER A 385 6.95 -25.27 3.39
CA SER A 385 7.07 -23.82 3.19
C SER A 385 7.72 -23.09 4.37
N ILE A 386 7.60 -23.61 5.60
CA ILE A 386 8.31 -23.11 6.79
C ILE A 386 9.78 -23.54 6.75
N LEU A 387 10.07 -24.81 6.45
CA LEU A 387 11.43 -25.33 6.36
C LEU A 387 12.24 -24.72 5.20
N LYS A 388 11.57 -24.29 4.11
CA LYS A 388 12.18 -23.56 2.99
C LYS A 388 12.51 -22.08 3.29
N GLN A 389 12.22 -21.56 4.48
CA GLN A 389 12.62 -20.22 4.89
C GLN A 389 14.12 -20.18 5.25
N ASP A 390 14.73 -19.00 5.16
CA ASP A 390 16.14 -18.83 5.48
C ASP A 390 16.30 -18.68 7.01
N TRP A 391 16.55 -19.80 7.68
CA TRP A 391 16.92 -19.88 9.11
C TRP A 391 18.43 -19.78 9.30
N GLY A 392 18.87 -19.33 10.48
CA GLY A 392 20.28 -19.06 10.78
C GLY A 392 20.64 -17.57 10.70
N SER A 393 21.94 -17.29 10.58
CA SER A 393 22.50 -15.94 10.50
C SER A 393 22.20 -15.26 9.14
N MET A 394 22.47 -13.95 9.05
CA MET A 394 22.33 -13.21 7.79
C MET A 394 23.38 -13.64 6.75
N GLU A 395 24.61 -13.88 7.21
CA GLU A 395 25.76 -14.30 6.38
C GLU A 395 25.50 -15.69 5.78
N GLU A 396 25.17 -16.69 6.61
CA GLU A 396 24.84 -18.05 6.18
C GLU A 396 23.71 -18.09 5.14
N ALA A 397 22.75 -17.17 5.26
CA ALA A 397 21.63 -17.06 4.32
C ALA A 397 22.03 -16.34 3.03
N LEU A 398 22.91 -15.33 3.07
CA LEU A 398 23.45 -14.67 1.89
C LEU A 398 24.38 -15.58 1.09
N ASP A 399 25.29 -16.31 1.74
CA ASP A 399 26.23 -17.23 1.08
C ASP A 399 25.50 -18.30 0.28
N ARG A 400 24.46 -18.90 0.87
CA ARG A 400 23.56 -19.85 0.18
C ARG A 400 22.90 -19.26 -1.06
N ARG A 401 22.66 -17.95 -1.12
CA ARG A 401 22.07 -17.27 -2.30
C ARG A 401 23.10 -16.82 -3.31
N ILE A 402 24.28 -16.42 -2.87
CA ILE A 402 25.42 -16.11 -3.76
C ILE A 402 25.79 -17.38 -4.53
N GLN A 403 25.97 -18.51 -3.83
CA GLN A 403 26.25 -19.80 -4.48
C GLN A 403 25.15 -20.18 -5.48
N ALA A 404 23.88 -20.14 -5.07
CA ALA A 404 22.76 -20.49 -5.95
C ALA A 404 22.63 -19.56 -7.18
N ASN A 405 23.04 -18.29 -7.10
CA ASN A 405 23.06 -17.40 -8.25
C ASN A 405 24.26 -17.70 -9.18
N ASN A 406 25.42 -18.03 -8.61
CA ASN A 406 26.60 -18.46 -9.38
C ASN A 406 26.31 -19.74 -10.18
N ASP A 407 25.65 -20.73 -9.57
CA ASP A 407 25.24 -21.97 -10.24
C ASP A 407 24.30 -21.69 -11.44
N VAL A 408 23.41 -20.70 -11.31
CA VAL A 408 22.49 -20.27 -12.38
C VAL A 408 23.22 -19.52 -13.50
N LEU A 409 24.22 -18.69 -13.16
CA LEU A 409 25.07 -18.02 -14.14
C LEU A 409 25.89 -19.05 -14.94
N GLU A 410 26.52 -20.03 -14.27
CA GLU A 410 27.28 -21.10 -14.91
C GLU A 410 26.40 -21.94 -15.85
N PHE A 411 25.18 -22.28 -15.43
CA PHE A 411 24.21 -22.98 -16.29
C PHE A 411 23.81 -22.13 -17.52
N LYS A 412 23.62 -20.81 -17.34
CA LYS A 412 23.29 -19.90 -18.43
C LYS A 412 24.45 -19.79 -19.43
N GLU A 413 25.70 -19.63 -18.97
CA GLU A 413 26.88 -19.61 -19.83
C GLU A 413 27.03 -20.90 -20.63
N LYS A 414 26.83 -22.07 -19.99
CA LYS A 414 26.81 -23.37 -20.67
C LYS A 414 25.71 -23.43 -21.73
N ARG A 415 24.48 -22.99 -21.41
CA ARG A 415 23.36 -22.94 -22.36
C ARG A 415 23.67 -22.03 -23.55
N ASP A 416 24.14 -20.81 -23.30
CA ASP A 416 24.38 -19.80 -24.32
C ASP A 416 25.53 -20.24 -25.24
N LYS A 417 26.55 -20.92 -24.69
CA LYS A 417 27.59 -21.60 -25.47
C LYS A 417 27.05 -22.76 -26.32
N PHE A 418 26.19 -23.62 -25.77
CA PHE A 418 25.52 -24.68 -26.56
C PHE A 418 24.65 -24.11 -27.68
N GLN A 419 23.99 -22.97 -27.45
CA GLN A 419 23.17 -22.31 -28.45
C GLN A 419 24.04 -21.71 -29.57
N SER A 420 25.15 -21.03 -29.23
CA SER A 420 26.15 -20.57 -30.20
C SER A 420 26.69 -21.72 -31.05
N MET A 421 27.01 -22.87 -30.44
CA MET A 421 27.44 -24.05 -31.18
C MET A 421 26.33 -24.59 -32.10
N LEU A 422 25.07 -24.63 -31.67
CA LEU A 422 23.95 -25.06 -32.53
C LEU A 422 23.72 -24.12 -33.71
N GLU A 423 23.94 -22.81 -33.53
CA GLU A 423 23.86 -21.81 -34.59
C GLU A 423 25.04 -21.96 -35.59
N GLU A 424 26.27 -22.22 -35.10
CA GLU A 424 27.45 -22.52 -35.94
C GLU A 424 27.36 -23.86 -36.69
N TYR A 425 26.72 -24.88 -36.13
CA TYR A 425 26.47 -26.17 -36.80
C TYR A 425 25.23 -26.16 -37.72
N GLY A 426 24.41 -25.12 -37.64
CA GLY A 426 23.20 -24.94 -38.47
C GLY A 426 23.42 -24.11 -39.73
N SER A 427 24.59 -23.47 -39.87
CA SER A 427 25.06 -22.71 -41.02
C SER A 427 26.02 -23.50 -41.90
#